data_AF-A0A5T3R2E1-F1
#
_entry.id   AF-A0A5T3R2E1-F1
#
_cell.length_a   1.000
_cell.length_b   1.000
_cell.length_c   1.000
_cell.angle_alpha   90.00
_cell.angle_beta   90.00
_cell.angle_gamma   90.00
#
_symmetry.space_group_name_H-M   'P 1'
#
loop_
_entity.id
_entity.type
_entity.pdbx_description
1 polymer ?
#
loop_
_entity_poly.entity_id
_entity_poly.type
_entity_poly.pdbx_seq_one_letter_code
_entity_poly.pdbx_strand_id
1 'polypeptide(L)'
;MLTRSRYLPDETLHSFIFRICLINGEEQFSDVTNHNVQWLKNLQLNVRTIKYFAGYSDLDLLILMRNSWQAIKSTTIFDNPVEYMSEINTLLRKQPLARRGTHNYPLKYCIDCIRESIKNIGFGYFKSSWHYELAGYCFIHNKALTHFKRNINMQPHEILKTILRGEHPAGSYSLIP
;
A
#
# COMPACT_ATOMS: atom_id res chain seq x y z
N MET A 1 -21.39 -3.57 -11.42
CA MET A 1 -20.22 -3.97 -12.22
C MET A 1 -18.98 -3.71 -11.38
N LEU A 2 -18.10 -4.70 -11.20
CA LEU A 2 -16.87 -4.52 -10.41
C LEU A 2 -15.83 -3.81 -11.28
N THR A 3 -15.33 -2.67 -10.84
CA THR A 3 -14.30 -1.91 -11.57
C THR A 3 -12.93 -2.43 -11.16
N ARG A 4 -12.08 -2.73 -12.13
CA ARG A 4 -10.70 -3.19 -11.90
C ARG A 4 -9.72 -2.05 -12.07
N SER A 5 -8.74 -1.97 -11.17
CA SER A 5 -7.56 -1.13 -11.34
C SER A 5 -6.50 -1.86 -12.15
N ARG A 6 -5.73 -1.12 -12.92
CA ARG A 6 -4.45 -1.58 -13.47
C ARG A 6 -3.49 -1.95 -12.32
N TYR A 7 -2.79 -3.08 -12.48
CA TYR A 7 -1.67 -3.49 -11.63
C TYR A 7 -0.40 -2.72 -11.99
N LEU A 8 0.39 -2.35 -10.98
CA LEU A 8 1.68 -1.69 -11.14
C LEU A 8 2.77 -2.45 -10.38
N PRO A 9 3.86 -2.87 -11.05
CA PRO A 9 4.87 -3.74 -10.46
C PRO A 9 5.72 -3.07 -9.37
N ASP A 10 5.75 -1.74 -9.32
CA ASP A 10 6.46 -0.98 -8.30
C ASP A 10 5.51 -0.37 -7.24
N GLU A 11 4.24 -0.78 -7.22
CA GLU A 11 3.25 -0.33 -6.25
C GLU A 11 3.26 -1.19 -4.96
N THR A 12 2.95 -0.57 -3.83
CA THR A 12 2.67 -1.30 -2.57
C THR A 12 1.31 -1.99 -2.61
N LEU A 13 1.19 -3.18 -2.03
CA LEU A 13 -0.11 -3.83 -1.82
C LEU A 13 -1.11 -2.90 -1.11
N HIS A 14 -0.66 -2.10 -0.15
CA HIS A 14 -1.49 -1.11 0.54
C HIS A 14 -2.14 -0.11 -0.40
N SER A 15 -1.34 0.53 -1.25
CA SER A 15 -1.82 1.48 -2.27
C SER A 15 -2.79 0.81 -3.23
N PHE A 16 -2.46 -0.40 -3.66
CA PHE A 16 -3.29 -1.16 -4.59
C PHE A 16 -4.67 -1.48 -3.98
N ILE A 17 -4.71 -2.02 -2.75
CA ILE A 17 -5.97 -2.27 -2.03
C ILE A 17 -6.77 -0.98 -1.88
N PHE A 18 -6.11 0.11 -1.45
CA PHE A 18 -6.78 1.40 -1.27
C PHE A 18 -7.45 1.89 -2.56
N ARG A 19 -6.76 1.80 -3.70
CA ARG A 19 -7.31 2.19 -5.00
C ARG A 19 -8.47 1.30 -5.43
N ILE A 20 -8.37 -0.02 -5.23
CA ILE A 20 -9.45 -0.96 -5.54
C ILE A 20 -10.70 -0.64 -4.74
N CYS A 21 -10.56 -0.38 -3.44
CA CYS A 21 -11.65 0.06 -2.59
C CYS A 21 -12.25 1.38 -3.10
N LEU A 22 -11.40 2.36 -3.43
CA LEU A 22 -11.82 3.68 -3.91
C LEU A 22 -12.66 3.61 -5.19
N ILE A 23 -12.21 2.87 -6.21
CA ILE A 23 -12.93 2.79 -7.51
C ILE A 23 -14.23 1.97 -7.43
N ASN A 24 -14.38 1.14 -6.39
CA ASN A 24 -15.58 0.36 -6.14
C ASN A 24 -16.51 1.01 -5.09
N GLY A 25 -16.22 2.24 -4.66
CA GLY A 25 -17.07 3.01 -3.74
C GLY A 25 -17.04 2.52 -2.29
N GLU A 26 -16.01 1.79 -1.87
CA GLU A 26 -15.82 1.45 -0.46
C GLU A 26 -15.29 2.67 0.31
N GLU A 27 -15.87 2.94 1.48
CA GLU A 27 -15.49 4.09 2.32
C GLU A 27 -14.67 3.69 3.56
N GLN A 28 -14.61 2.39 3.86
CA GLN A 28 -13.88 1.85 5.00
C GLN A 28 -12.54 1.26 4.57
N PHE A 29 -11.46 1.88 5.05
CA PHE A 29 -10.07 1.52 4.71
C PHE A 29 -9.25 1.06 5.92
N SER A 30 -9.94 0.58 6.96
CA SER A 30 -9.34 0.09 8.20
C SER A 30 -8.37 -1.08 7.99
N ASP A 31 -8.50 -1.78 6.87
CA ASP A 31 -7.67 -2.94 6.54
C ASP A 31 -6.29 -2.54 6.01
N VAL A 32 -6.11 -1.27 5.62
CA VAL A 32 -4.89 -0.78 4.96
C VAL A 32 -4.12 0.20 5.85
N THR A 33 -4.84 1.07 6.58
CA THR A 33 -4.23 2.08 7.44
C THR A 33 -4.87 2.14 8.82
N ASN A 34 -4.07 2.46 9.82
CA ASN A 34 -4.57 2.77 11.15
C ASN A 34 -5.08 4.23 11.23
N HIS A 35 -5.57 4.60 12.42
CA HIS A 35 -6.01 5.97 12.69
C HIS A 35 -4.88 7.00 12.53
N ASN A 36 -3.61 6.66 12.75
CA ASN A 36 -2.49 7.59 12.53
C ASN A 36 -2.04 7.69 11.06
N VAL A 37 -2.81 7.12 10.12
CA VAL A 37 -2.48 7.06 8.69
C VAL A 37 -1.17 6.34 8.44
N GLN A 38 -0.83 5.37 9.29
CA GLN A 38 0.30 4.47 9.08
C GLN A 38 -0.19 3.21 8.37
N TRP A 39 0.64 2.66 7.49
CA TRP A 39 0.36 1.41 6.82
C TRP A 39 0.35 0.26 7.83
N LEU A 40 -0.70 -0.56 7.80
CA LEU A 40 -0.77 -1.74 8.64
C LEU A 40 0.26 -2.77 8.20
N LYS A 41 1.12 -3.23 9.12
CA LYS A 41 2.09 -4.26 8.80
C LYS A 41 1.46 -5.60 8.46
N ASN A 42 0.34 -5.92 9.07
CA ASN A 42 -0.38 -7.16 8.86
C ASN A 42 -1.69 -6.83 8.16
N LEU A 43 -1.76 -7.09 6.85
CA LEU A 43 -2.98 -6.87 6.08
C LEU A 43 -3.92 -8.06 6.24
N GLN A 44 -5.18 -7.77 6.60
CA GLN A 44 -6.27 -8.72 6.54
C GLN A 44 -7.45 -8.06 5.84
N LEU A 45 -7.79 -8.57 4.66
CA LEU A 45 -8.90 -8.00 3.90
C LEU A 45 -10.23 -8.48 4.48
N ASN A 46 -11.15 -7.55 4.70
CA ASN A 46 -12.52 -7.90 5.02
C ASN A 46 -13.21 -8.59 3.81
N VAL A 47 -14.30 -9.31 4.07
CA VAL A 47 -15.04 -10.09 3.05
C VAL A 47 -15.53 -9.22 1.88
N ARG A 48 -15.92 -7.97 2.16
CA ARG A 48 -16.41 -7.05 1.13
C ARG A 48 -15.28 -6.67 0.20
N THR A 49 -14.06 -6.51 0.71
CA THR A 49 -12.87 -6.17 -0.06
C THR A 49 -12.34 -7.37 -0.85
N ILE A 50 -12.33 -8.58 -0.28
CA ILE A 50 -11.79 -9.79 -0.92
C ILE A 50 -12.41 -10.06 -2.30
N LYS A 51 -13.72 -9.82 -2.46
CA LYS A 51 -14.43 -10.08 -3.72
C LYS A 51 -13.85 -9.31 -4.92
N TYR A 52 -13.18 -8.18 -4.68
CA TYR A 52 -12.54 -7.39 -5.74
C TYR A 52 -11.24 -8.02 -6.28
N PHE A 53 -10.67 -8.99 -5.55
CA PHE A 53 -9.38 -9.59 -5.88
C PHE A 53 -9.49 -10.88 -6.72
N ALA A 54 -10.68 -11.46 -6.85
CA ALA A 54 -10.92 -12.71 -7.58
C ALA A 54 -10.51 -12.68 -9.06
N GLY A 55 -10.28 -11.49 -9.63
CA GLY A 55 -9.92 -11.29 -11.02
C GLY A 55 -8.43 -11.02 -11.30
N TYR A 56 -7.59 -10.98 -10.25
CA TYR A 56 -6.15 -10.72 -10.38
C TYR A 56 -5.37 -12.02 -10.38
N SER A 57 -4.23 -12.04 -11.08
CA SER A 57 -3.37 -13.22 -11.10
C SER A 57 -2.66 -13.38 -9.76
N ASP A 58 -2.44 -14.63 -9.34
CA ASP A 58 -1.68 -14.92 -8.11
C ASP A 58 -0.26 -14.35 -8.18
N LEU A 59 0.34 -14.27 -9.37
CA LEU A 59 1.66 -13.68 -9.60
C LEU A 59 1.67 -12.17 -9.30
N ASP A 60 0.69 -11.42 -9.82
CA ASP A 60 0.58 -9.98 -9.57
C ASP A 60 0.38 -9.71 -8.06
N LEU A 61 -0.48 -10.49 -7.42
CA LEU A 61 -0.72 -10.42 -5.99
C LEU A 61 0.54 -10.73 -5.18
N LEU A 62 1.29 -11.76 -5.57
CA LEU A 62 2.55 -12.11 -4.93
C LEU A 62 3.58 -10.97 -5.03
N ILE A 63 3.68 -10.31 -6.19
CA ILE A 63 4.59 -9.18 -6.36
C ILE A 63 4.18 -8.01 -5.46
N LEU A 64 2.89 -7.66 -5.40
CA LEU A 64 2.39 -6.64 -4.47
C LEU A 64 2.69 -7.00 -3.02
N MET A 65 2.47 -8.27 -2.64
CA MET A 65 2.76 -8.76 -1.29
C MET A 65 4.25 -8.63 -0.94
N ARG A 66 5.15 -8.92 -1.88
CA ARG A 66 6.60 -8.72 -1.70
C ARG A 66 6.97 -7.24 -1.58
N ASN A 67 6.40 -6.40 -2.43
CA ASN A 67 6.57 -4.94 -2.39
C ASN A 67 6.15 -4.31 -1.05
N SER A 68 5.20 -4.93 -0.36
CA SER A 68 4.68 -4.51 0.95
C SER A 68 5.17 -5.36 2.13
N TRP A 69 6.21 -6.18 1.93
CA TRP A 69 6.80 -7.00 2.98
C TRP A 69 5.77 -7.92 3.69
N GLN A 70 4.70 -8.29 2.98
CA GLN A 70 3.73 -9.29 3.43
C GLN A 70 4.21 -10.71 3.15
N ALA A 71 4.99 -10.87 2.08
CA ALA A 71 5.60 -12.13 1.66
C ALA A 71 7.12 -12.09 1.84
N ILE A 72 7.57 -12.19 3.10
CA ILE A 72 8.99 -12.20 3.46
C ILE A 72 9.43 -13.65 3.61
N LYS A 73 9.98 -14.24 2.54
CA LYS A 73 10.72 -15.50 2.64
C LYS A 73 12.07 -15.38 1.95
N SER A 74 13.08 -15.91 2.63
CA SER A 74 14.43 -16.08 2.10
C SER A 74 14.36 -17.15 1.01
N THR A 75 14.18 -16.75 -0.25
CA THR A 75 14.21 -17.68 -1.39
C THR A 75 15.59 -18.34 -1.49
N THR A 76 15.75 -19.54 -0.94
CA THR A 76 16.85 -20.41 -1.34
C THR A 76 16.46 -21.18 -2.60
N ILE A 77 17.45 -21.68 -3.35
CA ILE A 77 17.20 -22.46 -4.59
C ILE A 77 16.45 -23.78 -4.35
N PHE A 78 16.27 -24.19 -3.08
CA PHE A 78 15.57 -25.41 -2.67
C PHE A 78 14.22 -25.14 -2.02
N ASP A 79 13.75 -23.89 -2.02
CA ASP A 79 12.50 -23.54 -1.38
C ASP A 79 11.30 -24.09 -2.15
N ASN A 80 10.26 -24.44 -1.40
CA ASN A 80 9.01 -24.93 -1.96
C ASN A 80 8.26 -23.80 -2.68
N PRO A 81 8.07 -23.88 -4.02
CA PRO A 81 7.45 -22.80 -4.79
C PRO A 81 5.96 -22.60 -4.44
N VAL A 82 5.28 -23.59 -3.87
CA VAL A 82 3.85 -23.46 -3.50
C VAL A 82 3.63 -22.79 -2.15
N GLU A 83 4.68 -22.55 -1.35
CA GLU A 83 4.52 -21.92 -0.04
C GLU A 83 4.00 -20.49 -0.13
N TYR A 84 4.32 -19.76 -1.19
CA TYR A 84 3.78 -18.41 -1.43
C TYR A 84 2.25 -18.41 -1.60
N MET A 85 1.67 -19.52 -2.08
CA MET A 85 0.23 -19.67 -2.20
C MET A 85 -0.46 -19.67 -0.84
N SER A 86 0.23 -20.11 0.23
CA SER A 86 -0.31 -20.04 1.60
C SER A 86 -0.44 -18.60 2.09
N GLU A 87 0.47 -17.71 1.70
CA GLU A 87 0.44 -16.29 2.10
C GLU A 87 -0.65 -15.54 1.34
N ILE A 88 -0.79 -15.78 0.03
CA ILE A 88 -1.92 -15.25 -0.77
C ILE A 88 -3.24 -15.73 -0.16
N ASN A 89 -3.36 -17.02 0.16
CA ASN A 89 -4.54 -17.54 0.82
C ASN A 89 -4.76 -16.90 2.21
N THR A 90 -3.71 -16.57 2.95
CA THR A 90 -3.84 -15.91 4.26
C THR A 90 -4.34 -14.48 4.12
N LEU A 91 -3.87 -13.74 3.11
CA LEU A 91 -4.37 -12.40 2.80
C LEU A 91 -5.86 -12.43 2.40
N LEU A 92 -6.25 -13.45 1.63
CA LEU A 92 -7.59 -13.61 1.05
C LEU A 92 -8.57 -14.42 1.92
N ARG A 93 -8.13 -15.05 3.01
CA ARG A 93 -8.97 -15.86 3.92
C ARG A 93 -8.99 -15.26 5.32
N LYS A 94 -10.10 -15.47 6.04
CA LYS A 94 -10.28 -15.12 7.46
C LYS A 94 -9.47 -16.01 8.42
N GLN A 95 -8.25 -16.41 8.08
CA GLN A 95 -7.43 -17.12 9.06
C GLN A 95 -6.89 -16.10 10.07
N PRO A 96 -7.07 -16.35 11.38
CA PRO A 96 -6.43 -15.51 12.39
C PRO A 96 -4.92 -15.54 12.14
N LEU A 97 -4.32 -14.38 11.88
CA LEU A 97 -2.87 -14.30 11.85
C LEU A 97 -2.37 -14.64 13.26
N ALA A 98 -1.41 -15.58 13.35
CA ALA A 98 -0.59 -15.68 14.55
C ALA A 98 -0.04 -14.27 14.85
N ARG A 99 -0.09 -13.83 16.12
CA ARG A 99 0.24 -12.46 16.54
C ARG A 99 1.61 -12.02 15.99
N ARG A 100 1.64 -11.41 14.82
CA ARG A 100 2.82 -10.73 14.25
C ARG A 100 2.82 -9.32 14.81
N GLY A 101 4.00 -8.82 15.21
CA GLY A 101 4.16 -7.60 16.02
C GLY A 101 3.35 -6.38 15.58
N THR A 102 3.06 -5.49 16.52
CA THR A 102 2.16 -4.33 16.42
C THR A 102 2.72 -3.12 15.66
N HIS A 103 3.93 -3.22 15.11
CA HIS A 103 4.58 -2.11 14.41
C HIS A 103 3.87 -1.81 13.09
N ASN A 104 3.58 -0.53 12.83
CA ASN A 104 3.01 -0.04 11.57
C ASN A 104 4.07 0.76 10.82
N TYR A 105 3.98 0.79 9.49
CA TYR A 105 4.94 1.56 8.68
C TYR A 105 4.48 3.01 8.52
N PRO A 106 5.34 4.00 8.76
CA PRO A 106 4.98 5.39 8.55
C PRO A 106 4.66 5.67 7.08
N LEU A 107 3.70 6.56 6.83
CA LEU A 107 3.38 7.02 5.48
C LEU A 107 4.49 7.94 4.98
N LYS A 108 5.08 7.55 3.84
CA LYS A 108 6.11 8.31 3.12
C LYS A 108 5.78 8.35 1.64
N TYR A 109 6.06 9.47 0.97
CA TYR A 109 5.80 9.60 -0.46
C TYR A 109 6.64 10.69 -1.12
N CYS A 110 6.78 10.60 -2.45
CA CYS A 110 7.26 11.70 -3.27
C CYS A 110 6.10 12.30 -4.07
N ILE A 111 5.79 13.58 -3.85
CA ILE A 111 4.66 14.21 -4.55
C ILE A 111 4.91 14.36 -6.06
N ASP A 112 6.17 14.49 -6.48
CA ASP A 112 6.51 14.64 -7.89
C ASP A 112 6.29 13.32 -8.63
N CYS A 113 6.72 12.20 -8.05
CA CYS A 113 6.39 10.86 -8.57
C CYS A 113 4.88 10.65 -8.71
N ILE A 114 4.10 11.13 -7.74
CA ILE A 114 2.63 10.98 -7.80
C ILE A 114 2.07 11.83 -8.94
N ARG A 115 2.47 13.11 -9.06
CA ARG A 115 2.04 13.98 -10.16
C ARG A 115 2.44 13.44 -11.53
N GLU A 116 3.64 12.89 -11.66
CA GLU A 116 4.09 12.23 -12.88
C GLU A 116 3.26 10.98 -13.20
N SER A 117 2.93 10.16 -12.20
CA SER A 117 2.04 9.01 -12.42
C SER A 117 0.63 9.44 -12.85
N ILE A 118 0.09 10.52 -12.28
CA ILE A 118 -1.19 11.09 -12.71
C ILE A 118 -1.10 11.52 -14.17
N LYS A 119 -0.04 12.23 -14.56
CA LYS A 119 0.17 12.68 -15.94
C LYS A 119 0.34 11.52 -16.92
N ASN A 120 1.09 10.48 -16.55
CA ASN A 120 1.52 9.43 -17.46
C ASN A 120 0.51 8.27 -17.58
N ILE A 121 -0.19 7.94 -16.48
CA ILE A 121 -1.11 6.78 -16.43
C ILE A 121 -2.49 7.12 -15.86
N GLY A 122 -2.77 8.40 -15.59
CA GLY A 122 -4.10 8.89 -15.21
C GLY A 122 -4.43 8.81 -13.73
N PHE A 123 -3.52 8.36 -12.88
CA PHE A 123 -3.77 8.25 -11.43
C PHE A 123 -2.48 8.23 -10.59
N GLY A 124 -2.61 8.60 -9.31
CA GLY A 124 -1.56 8.47 -8.31
C GLY A 124 -1.51 7.07 -7.67
N TYR A 125 -0.34 6.70 -7.16
CA TYR A 125 -0.13 5.50 -6.34
C TYR A 125 1.11 5.63 -5.44
N PHE A 126 1.23 4.78 -4.40
CA PHE A 126 2.43 4.72 -3.55
C PHE A 126 3.40 3.64 -4.02
N LYS A 127 4.63 4.06 -4.32
CA LYS A 127 5.71 3.16 -4.74
C LYS A 127 6.26 2.34 -3.57
N SER A 128 6.64 1.10 -3.85
CA SER A 128 7.23 0.15 -2.90
C SER A 128 8.55 0.63 -2.31
N SER A 129 9.36 1.34 -3.09
CA SER A 129 10.63 1.93 -2.66
C SER A 129 10.51 2.89 -1.47
N TRP A 130 9.33 3.46 -1.22
CA TRP A 130 9.09 4.37 -0.09
C TRP A 130 8.68 3.66 1.19
N HIS A 131 8.27 2.39 1.08
CA HIS A 131 7.71 1.61 2.18
C HIS A 131 8.78 1.08 3.15
N TYR A 132 10.06 1.12 2.76
CA TYR A 132 11.15 0.68 3.61
C TYR A 132 11.29 1.57 4.85
N GLU A 133 11.52 0.95 6.01
CA GLU A 133 11.58 1.65 7.29
C GLU A 133 12.65 2.75 7.29
N LEU A 134 13.80 2.49 6.64
CA LEU A 134 14.90 3.44 6.51
C LEU A 134 14.84 4.28 5.22
N ALA A 135 13.82 4.12 4.36
CA ALA A 135 13.70 4.97 3.18
C ALA A 135 13.38 6.41 3.62
N GLY A 136 14.34 7.32 3.45
CA GLY A 136 14.15 8.76 3.67
C GLY A 136 14.17 9.57 2.37
N TYR A 137 14.37 8.93 1.22
CA TYR A 137 14.77 9.60 -0.01
C TYR A 137 14.07 9.05 -1.25
N CYS A 138 13.72 9.94 -2.17
CA CYS A 138 13.25 9.61 -3.51
C CYS A 138 14.42 9.68 -4.49
N PHE A 139 14.84 8.53 -5.02
CA PHE A 139 15.93 8.45 -5.98
C PHE A 139 15.59 8.98 -7.38
N ILE A 140 14.30 9.09 -7.73
CA ILE A 140 13.85 9.60 -9.04
C ILE A 140 13.99 11.13 -9.09
N HIS A 141 13.60 11.81 -8.01
CA HIS A 141 13.58 13.28 -7.93
C HIS A 141 14.68 13.86 -7.08
N ASN A 142 15.59 13.02 -6.58
CA ASN A 142 16.73 13.42 -5.78
C ASN A 142 16.34 14.33 -4.59
N LYS A 143 15.32 13.93 -3.81
CA LYS A 143 14.82 14.70 -2.67
C LYS A 143 14.32 13.84 -1.52
N ALA A 144 14.29 14.40 -0.31
CA ALA A 144 13.71 13.73 0.85
C ALA A 144 12.24 13.34 0.62
N LEU A 145 11.84 12.16 1.12
CA LEU A 145 10.45 11.76 1.10
C LEU A 145 9.63 12.64 2.04
N THR A 146 8.41 12.95 1.62
CA THR A 146 7.44 13.63 2.45
C THR A 146 6.79 12.64 3.40
N HIS A 147 6.75 12.99 4.67
CA HIS A 147 6.09 12.30 5.75
C HIS A 147 4.78 13.00 6.09
N PHE A 148 3.90 12.27 6.78
CA PHE A 148 2.67 12.82 7.34
C PHE A 148 2.65 12.61 8.85
N LYS A 149 2.34 13.66 9.61
CA LYS A 149 2.05 13.56 11.04
C LYS A 149 0.61 13.99 11.24
N ARG A 150 -0.22 13.09 11.76
CA ARG A 150 -1.66 13.36 11.95
C ARG A 150 -1.85 14.60 12.83
N ASN A 151 -2.64 15.54 12.32
CA ASN A 151 -3.39 16.51 13.10
C ASN A 151 -4.88 16.11 13.08
N ILE A 152 -5.66 16.55 14.07
CA ILE A 152 -6.81 15.79 14.60
C ILE A 152 -8.03 15.69 13.65
N ASN A 153 -8.09 16.45 12.55
CA ASN A 153 -9.38 16.76 11.91
C ASN A 153 -9.71 16.01 10.59
N MET A 154 -8.80 15.22 10.02
CA MET A 154 -9.05 14.49 8.77
C MET A 154 -9.11 12.97 8.96
N GLN A 155 -10.04 12.33 8.24
CA GLN A 155 -10.10 10.86 8.18
C GLN A 155 -8.90 10.31 7.39
N PRO A 156 -8.31 9.15 7.79
CA PRO A 156 -7.14 8.59 7.12
C PRO A 156 -7.28 8.44 5.60
N HIS A 157 -8.46 8.05 5.13
CA HIS A 157 -8.69 7.85 3.70
C HIS A 157 -8.75 9.17 2.92
N GLU A 158 -9.22 10.27 3.50
CA GLU A 158 -9.20 11.59 2.86
C GLU A 158 -7.77 12.10 2.70
N ILE A 159 -6.90 11.79 3.66
CA ILE A 159 -5.46 12.11 3.60
C ILE A 159 -4.81 11.34 2.44
N LEU A 160 -5.08 10.03 2.32
CA LEU A 160 -4.59 9.24 1.20
C LEU A 160 -5.15 9.72 -0.15
N LYS A 161 -6.45 10.04 -0.24
CA LYS A 161 -7.06 10.60 -1.46
C LYS A 161 -6.39 11.91 -1.88
N THR A 162 -6.14 12.81 -0.92
CA THR A 162 -5.45 14.09 -1.17
C THR A 162 -4.07 13.85 -1.77
N ILE A 163 -3.29 12.94 -1.18
CA ILE A 163 -1.96 12.57 -1.69
C ILE A 163 -2.07 12.00 -3.10
N LEU A 164 -3.00 11.06 -3.35
CA LEU A 164 -3.19 10.43 -4.67
C LEU A 164 -3.73 11.39 -5.75
N ARG A 165 -4.22 12.58 -5.39
CA ARG A 165 -4.55 13.69 -6.30
C ARG A 165 -3.34 14.56 -6.66
N GLY A 166 -2.17 14.30 -6.06
CA GLY A 166 -0.97 15.10 -6.29
C GLY A 166 -0.89 16.34 -5.40
N GLU A 167 -1.58 16.32 -4.26
CA GLU A 167 -1.64 17.41 -3.28
C GLU A 167 -1.03 16.99 -1.93
N HIS A 168 -0.48 17.95 -1.20
CA HIS A 168 -0.01 17.72 0.17
C HIS A 168 -1.15 17.95 1.16
N PRO A 169 -1.53 16.95 1.97
CA PRO A 169 -2.44 17.17 3.08
C PRO A 169 -1.77 18.04 4.15
N ALA A 170 -2.57 18.81 4.89
CA ALA A 170 -2.09 19.64 5.99
C ALA A 170 -1.40 18.78 7.07
N GLY A 171 -0.20 19.16 7.51
CA GLY A 171 0.63 18.33 8.39
C GLY A 171 1.65 17.44 7.66
N SER A 172 1.79 17.61 6.34
CA SER A 172 2.90 17.05 5.58
C SER A 172 4.20 17.81 5.87
N TYR A 173 5.30 17.07 6.00
CA TYR A 173 6.63 17.63 6.23
C TYR A 173 7.68 16.75 5.58
N SER A 174 8.84 17.31 5.25
CA SER A 174 9.99 16.52 4.80
C SER A 174 11.09 16.64 5.84
N LEU A 175 11.80 15.56 6.09
CA LEU A 175 13.01 15.62 6.91
C LEU A 175 14.10 16.26 6.04
N ILE A 176 14.66 17.38 6.50
CA ILE A 176 15.79 18.00 5.81
C ILE A 176 16.96 17.01 5.91
N PRO A 177 17.65 16.68 4.81
CA PRO A 177 18.85 15.84 4.82
C PRO A 177 19.94 16.37 5.75
#